data_AF-A0A943ZX02-F1
#
_entry.id   AF-A0A943ZX02-F1
#
_cell.length_a   1.000
_cell.length_b   1.000
_cell.length_c   1.000
_cell.angle_alpha   90.00
_cell.angle_beta   90.00
_cell.angle_gamma   90.00
#
_symmetry.space_group_name_H-M   'P 1'
#
loop_
_entity.id
_entity.type
_entity.pdbx_description
1 polymer ?
#
loop_
_entity_poly.entity_id
_entity_poly.type
_entity_poly.pdbx_seq_one_letter_code
_entity_poly.pdbx_strand_id
1 'polypeptide(L)'
;MAQAGFRASAAVWGSEVHTVREWLLPLLAGGAAGVLSGFGVGGGTLLLVYMTAFAGLDQRLAQGINLLYFLPSAAMALPAHWRNGSVARPVLMPAILAGLLTAGVAAWVATVMEVELLRRCFGGFLIIIGGMELFGKERGGQESPA
;
A
#
# COMPACT_ATOMS: atom_id res chain seq x y z
N MET A 1 41.75 -12.97 -38.68
CA MET A 1 41.19 -13.49 -37.41
C MET A 1 41.10 -12.38 -36.33
N ALA A 2 40.59 -11.18 -36.63
CA ALA A 2 40.64 -10.04 -35.67
C ALA A 2 39.31 -9.24 -35.52
N GLN A 3 38.19 -9.72 -36.07
CA GLN A 3 36.89 -9.02 -35.98
C GLN A 3 35.85 -9.72 -35.09
N ALA A 4 36.15 -10.91 -34.55
CA ALA A 4 35.21 -11.68 -33.73
C ALA A 4 35.15 -11.22 -32.27
N GLY A 5 36.25 -10.67 -31.72
CA GLY A 5 36.34 -10.29 -30.29
C GLY A 5 35.60 -9.01 -29.92
N PHE A 6 35.54 -8.02 -30.82
CA PHE A 6 34.96 -6.70 -30.51
C PHE A 6 33.41 -6.71 -30.49
N ARG A 7 32.78 -7.62 -31.24
CA ARG A 7 31.31 -7.77 -31.26
C ARG A 7 30.77 -8.48 -30.02
N ALA A 8 31.56 -9.35 -29.39
CA ALA A 8 31.18 -10.05 -28.17
C ALA A 8 31.14 -9.10 -26.95
N SER A 9 32.12 -8.20 -26.83
CA SER A 9 32.16 -7.23 -25.72
C SER A 9 31.05 -6.18 -25.77
N ALA A 10 30.58 -5.79 -26.97
CA ALA A 10 29.47 -4.85 -27.11
C ALA A 10 28.10 -5.50 -26.79
N ALA A 11 27.92 -6.79 -27.07
CA ALA A 11 26.68 -7.52 -26.78
C ALA A 11 26.49 -7.77 -25.27
N VAL A 12 27.57 -8.06 -24.55
CA VAL A 12 27.56 -8.25 -23.09
C VAL A 12 27.23 -6.94 -22.35
N TRP A 13 27.77 -5.81 -22.83
CA TRP A 13 27.49 -4.49 -22.26
C TRP A 13 26.03 -4.04 -22.47
N GLY A 14 25.40 -4.43 -23.58
CA GLY A 14 23.98 -4.17 -23.84
C GLY A 14 23.05 -4.96 -22.91
N SER A 15 23.38 -6.22 -22.61
CA SER A 15 22.58 -7.07 -21.72
C SER A 15 22.71 -6.71 -20.24
N GLU A 16 23.88 -6.24 -19.79
CA GLU A 16 24.09 -5.83 -18.40
C GLU A 16 23.35 -4.54 -18.08
N VAL A 17 23.35 -3.54 -18.97
CA VAL A 17 22.67 -2.27 -18.73
C VAL A 17 21.14 -2.43 -18.68
N HIS A 18 20.59 -3.36 -19.46
CA HIS A 18 19.17 -3.73 -19.38
C HIS A 18 18.85 -4.41 -18.04
N THR A 19 19.65 -5.38 -17.62
CA THR A 19 19.45 -6.10 -16.35
C THR A 19 19.58 -5.15 -15.15
N VAL A 20 20.58 -4.27 -15.13
CA VAL A 20 20.74 -3.32 -14.01
C VAL A 20 19.58 -2.32 -13.98
N ARG A 21 19.11 -1.78 -15.12
CA ARG A 21 17.90 -0.94 -15.17
C ARG A 21 16.65 -1.68 -14.71
N GLU A 22 16.50 -2.95 -15.09
CA GLU A 22 15.35 -3.80 -14.75
C GLU A 22 15.24 -4.11 -13.27
N TRP A 23 16.34 -4.08 -12.50
CA TRP A 23 16.31 -4.26 -11.05
C TRP A 23 16.39 -2.93 -10.29
N LEU A 24 17.10 -1.94 -10.84
CA LEU A 24 17.27 -0.63 -10.21
C LEU A 24 15.96 0.17 -10.19
N LEU A 25 15.16 0.10 -11.26
CA LEU A 25 13.84 0.74 -11.32
C LEU A 25 12.87 0.20 -10.28
N PRO A 26 12.62 -1.13 -10.17
CA PRO A 26 11.76 -1.68 -9.13
C PRO A 26 12.35 -1.55 -7.73
N LEU A 27 13.68 -1.52 -7.55
CA LEU A 27 14.31 -1.26 -6.26
C LEU A 27 14.08 0.20 -5.80
N LEU A 28 14.23 1.18 -6.70
CA LEU A 28 13.94 2.59 -6.42
C LEU A 28 12.45 2.82 -6.23
N ALA A 29 11.59 2.19 -7.03
CA ALA A 29 10.15 2.26 -6.88
C ALA A 29 9.70 1.61 -5.56
N GLY A 30 10.26 0.46 -5.19
CA GLY A 30 10.01 -0.22 -3.92
C GLY A 30 10.53 0.56 -2.71
N GLY A 31 11.69 1.22 -2.85
CA GLY A 31 12.26 2.11 -1.84
C GLY A 31 11.42 3.37 -1.63
N ALA A 32 11.03 4.04 -2.72
CA ALA A 32 10.13 5.18 -2.67
C ALA A 32 8.75 4.78 -2.09
N ALA A 33 8.18 3.67 -2.56
CA ALA A 33 6.96 3.07 -2.01
C ALA A 33 7.08 2.77 -0.51
N GLY A 34 8.21 2.22 -0.06
CA GLY A 34 8.49 1.95 1.34
C GLY A 34 8.61 3.22 2.19
N VAL A 35 9.21 4.28 1.64
CA VAL A 35 9.30 5.59 2.29
C VAL A 35 7.92 6.24 2.37
N LEU A 36 7.15 6.28 1.28
CA LEU A 36 5.76 6.78 1.29
C LEU A 36 4.86 5.98 2.24
N SER A 37 5.07 4.66 2.33
CA SER A 37 4.42 3.80 3.33
C SER A 37 4.78 4.22 4.76
N GLY A 38 6.06 4.51 5.03
CA GLY A 38 6.54 5.02 6.32
C GLY A 38 6.02 6.42 6.68
N PHE A 39 5.67 7.24 5.69
CA PHE A 39 5.03 8.55 5.90
C PHE A 39 3.52 8.48 6.21
N GLY A 40 2.93 7.28 6.25
CA GLY A 40 1.52 7.11 6.59
C GLY A 40 0.55 7.32 5.43
N VAL A 41 1.05 7.38 4.18
CA VAL A 41 0.24 7.58 2.94
C VAL A 41 -0.65 6.36 2.61
N GLY A 42 -0.57 5.27 3.38
CA GLY A 42 -1.36 4.06 3.18
C GLY A 42 -0.52 2.88 2.73
N GLY A 43 0.43 2.46 3.58
CA GLY A 43 1.29 1.31 3.33
C GLY A 43 0.53 0.01 3.02
N GLY A 44 -0.62 -0.19 3.66
CA GLY A 44 -1.53 -1.28 3.34
C GLY A 44 -2.05 -1.17 1.91
N THR A 45 -2.60 -0.04 1.50
CA THR A 45 -3.12 0.18 0.14
C THR A 45 -2.05 -0.11 -0.92
N LEU A 46 -0.82 0.35 -0.69
CA LEU A 46 0.29 0.15 -1.61
C LEU A 46 0.75 -1.32 -1.70
N LEU A 47 0.84 -2.00 -0.55
CA LEU A 47 1.14 -3.43 -0.50
C LEU A 47 0.08 -4.24 -1.25
N LEU A 48 -1.18 -3.86 -1.12
CA LEU A 48 -2.31 -4.51 -1.78
C LEU A 48 -2.26 -4.31 -3.30
N VAL A 49 -1.98 -3.08 -3.76
CA VAL A 49 -1.76 -2.79 -5.19
C VAL A 49 -0.60 -3.61 -5.76
N TYR A 50 0.52 -3.68 -5.03
CA TYR A 50 1.66 -4.51 -5.43
C TYR A 50 1.26 -5.99 -5.58
N MET A 51 0.58 -6.55 -4.58
CA MET A 51 0.18 -7.96 -4.59
C MET A 51 -0.81 -8.31 -5.70
N THR A 52 -1.73 -7.41 -6.01
CA THR A 52 -2.82 -7.68 -6.97
C THR A 52 -2.46 -7.31 -8.40
N ALA A 53 -1.70 -6.22 -8.62
CA ALA A 53 -1.32 -5.75 -9.95
C ALA A 53 0.00 -6.36 -10.45
N PHE A 54 0.96 -6.62 -9.55
CA PHE A 54 2.30 -7.10 -9.92
C PHE A 54 2.55 -8.55 -9.53
N ALA A 55 2.14 -8.98 -8.33
CA ALA A 55 2.36 -10.37 -7.88
C ALA A 55 1.25 -11.35 -8.34
N GLY A 56 0.17 -10.85 -8.93
CA GLY A 56 -0.93 -11.67 -9.46
C GLY A 56 -1.68 -12.48 -8.40
N LEU A 57 -1.58 -12.09 -7.12
CA LEU A 57 -2.25 -12.79 -6.03
C LEU A 57 -3.76 -12.56 -6.09
N ASP A 58 -4.50 -13.60 -5.71
CA ASP A 58 -5.95 -13.50 -5.57
C ASP A 58 -6.33 -12.37 -4.59
N GLN A 59 -7.34 -11.58 -4.97
CA GLN A 59 -7.76 -10.40 -4.23
C GLN A 59 -8.06 -10.72 -2.75
N ARG A 60 -8.69 -11.86 -2.48
CA ARG A 60 -9.07 -12.27 -1.12
C ARG A 60 -7.83 -12.58 -0.28
N LEU A 61 -6.84 -13.24 -0.89
CA LEU A 61 -5.58 -13.56 -0.25
C LEU A 61 -4.74 -12.30 -0.01
N ALA A 62 -4.66 -11.40 -1.00
CA ALA A 62 -3.95 -10.12 -0.87
C ALA A 62 -4.55 -9.24 0.25
N GLN A 63 -5.87 -9.17 0.37
CA GLN A 63 -6.55 -8.47 1.46
C GLN A 63 -6.24 -9.10 2.84
N GLY A 64 -6.21 -10.43 2.92
CA GLY A 64 -5.85 -11.14 4.14
C GLY A 64 -4.42 -10.82 4.60
N ILE A 65 -3.46 -10.85 3.67
CA ILE A 65 -2.06 -10.47 3.98
C ILE A 65 -1.99 -8.99 4.39
N ASN A 66 -2.80 -8.13 3.77
CA ASN A 66 -2.88 -6.73 4.13
C ASN A 66 -3.31 -6.50 5.58
N LEU A 67 -4.35 -7.20 6.05
CA LEU A 67 -4.77 -7.17 7.44
C LEU A 67 -3.66 -7.68 8.37
N LEU A 68 -2.97 -8.76 7.99
CA LEU A 68 -1.88 -9.31 8.78
C LEU A 68 -0.71 -8.32 8.90
N TYR A 69 -0.42 -7.56 7.85
CA TYR A 69 0.56 -6.47 7.85
C TYR A 69 0.19 -5.34 8.82
N PHE A 70 -1.10 -5.06 8.99
CA PHE A 70 -1.55 -4.03 9.93
C PHE A 70 -1.38 -4.43 11.40
N LEU A 71 -1.36 -5.72 11.77
CA LEU A 71 -1.19 -6.15 13.16
C LEU A 71 0.10 -5.62 13.82
N PRO A 72 1.31 -5.87 13.28
CA PRO A 72 2.55 -5.36 13.87
C PRO A 72 2.63 -3.83 13.78
N SER A 73 2.11 -3.22 12.72
CA SER A 73 2.04 -1.76 12.57
C SER A 73 1.17 -1.13 13.66
N ALA A 74 -0.03 -1.67 13.89
CA ALA A 74 -0.93 -1.24 14.95
C ALA A 74 -0.31 -1.45 16.34
N ALA A 75 0.37 -2.58 16.56
CA ALA A 75 1.06 -2.85 17.83
C ALA A 75 2.17 -1.83 18.13
N MET A 76 2.86 -1.30 17.11
CA MET A 76 3.85 -0.22 17.28
C MET A 76 3.19 1.15 17.41
N ALA A 77 2.06 1.40 16.74
CA ALA A 77 1.35 2.67 16.78
C ALA A 77 0.58 2.89 18.09
N LEU A 78 0.03 1.84 18.69
CA LEU A 78 -0.82 1.92 19.88
C LEU A 78 -0.10 2.54 21.10
N PRO A 79 1.14 2.14 21.46
CA PRO A 79 1.88 2.74 22.57
C PRO A 79 2.28 4.19 22.29
N ALA A 80 2.60 4.51 21.03
CA ALA A 80 2.95 5.87 20.61
C ALA A 80 1.75 6.82 20.75
N HIS A 81 0.56 6.39 20.32
CA HIS A 81 -0.67 7.16 20.48
C HIS A 81 -1.13 7.27 21.94
N TRP A 82 -0.94 6.21 22.73
CA TRP A 82 -1.25 6.24 24.16
C TRP A 82 -0.38 7.27 24.91
N ARG A 83 0.91 7.36 24.55
CA ARG A 83 1.84 8.33 25.16
C ARG A 83 1.55 9.78 24.80
N ASN A 84 0.96 10.04 23.63
CA ASN A 84 0.62 11.40 23.19
C ASN A 84 -0.67 11.97 23.80
N GLY A 85 -1.41 11.23 24.63
CA GLY A 85 -2.57 11.76 25.37
C GLY A 85 -3.81 12.07 24.50
N SER A 86 -3.75 11.91 23.17
CA SER A 86 -4.83 12.17 22.21
C SER A 86 -5.97 11.15 22.22
N VAL A 87 -6.09 10.32 23.26
CA VAL A 87 -7.14 9.31 23.37
C VAL A 87 -8.30 9.88 24.18
N ALA A 88 -9.36 10.30 23.50
CA ALA A 88 -10.63 10.64 24.11
C ALA A 88 -11.24 9.39 24.74
N ARG A 89 -10.92 9.15 26.03
CA ARG A 89 -11.42 8.04 26.84
C ARG A 89 -12.94 7.79 26.72
N PRO A 90 -13.83 8.81 26.65
CA PRO A 90 -15.27 8.55 26.51
C PRO A 90 -15.67 8.02 25.12
N VAL A 91 -14.88 8.29 24.08
CA VAL A 91 -15.15 7.84 22.70
C VAL A 91 -14.45 6.52 22.37
N LEU A 92 -13.43 6.15 23.14
CA LEU A 92 -12.64 4.94 22.94
C LEU A 92 -13.49 3.65 22.93
N MET A 93 -14.29 3.42 23.96
CA MET A 93 -15.14 2.22 24.04
C MET A 93 -16.17 2.13 22.91
N PRO A 94 -16.98 3.17 22.63
CA PRO A 94 -17.94 3.09 21.53
C PRO A 94 -17.24 2.96 20.17
N ALA A 95 -16.07 3.59 19.97
CA ALA A 95 -15.29 3.43 18.74
C ALA A 95 -14.75 2.00 18.57
N ILE A 96 -14.25 1.37 19.63
CA ILE A 96 -13.78 -0.03 19.59
C ILE A 96 -14.96 -0.96 19.27
N LEU A 97 -16.10 -0.80 19.95
CA LEU A 97 -17.30 -1.62 19.73
C LEU A 97 -17.83 -1.44 18.30
N ALA A 98 -18.01 -0.21 17.84
CA ALA A 98 -18.47 0.08 16.49
C ALA A 98 -17.49 -0.45 15.44
N GLY A 99 -16.18 -0.29 15.67
CA GLY A 99 -15.13 -0.80 14.79
C GLY A 99 -15.14 -2.32 14.71
N LEU A 100 -15.24 -3.02 15.84
CA LEU A 100 -15.26 -4.47 15.90
C LEU A 100 -16.52 -5.05 15.24
N LEU A 101 -17.68 -4.44 15.49
CA LEU A 101 -18.95 -4.82 14.85
C LEU A 101 -18.90 -4.60 13.34
N THR A 102 -18.47 -3.42 12.90
CA THR A 102 -18.39 -3.08 11.48
C THR A 102 -17.36 -3.97 10.77
N ALA A 103 -16.21 -4.25 11.39
CA ALA A 103 -15.20 -5.15 10.85
C ALA A 103 -15.73 -6.59 10.73
N GLY A 104 -16.45 -7.08 11.73
CA GLY A 104 -17.08 -8.41 11.69
C GLY A 104 -18.11 -8.54 10.57
N VAL A 105 -19.00 -7.54 10.43
CA VAL A 105 -19.99 -7.50 9.36
C VAL A 105 -19.31 -7.40 7.99
N ALA A 106 -18.32 -6.52 7.83
CA ALA A 106 -17.58 -6.37 6.58
C ALA A 106 -16.82 -7.64 6.20
N ALA A 107 -16.19 -8.32 7.16
CA ALA A 107 -15.51 -9.59 6.92
C ALA A 107 -16.50 -10.69 6.49
N TRP A 108 -17.67 -10.76 7.11
CA TRP A 108 -18.72 -11.70 6.73
C TRP A 108 -19.28 -11.40 5.33
N VAL A 109 -19.59 -10.14 5.01
CA VAL A 109 -20.02 -9.74 3.66
C VAL A 109 -18.94 -10.11 2.63
N ALA A 110 -17.66 -9.90 2.97
CA ALA A 110 -16.54 -10.26 2.11
C ALA A 110 -16.44 -11.78 1.87
N THR A 111 -16.85 -12.66 2.78
CA THR A 111 -16.85 -14.11 2.54
C THR A 111 -17.93 -14.56 1.56
N VAL A 112 -19.04 -13.84 1.49
CA VAL A 112 -20.18 -14.17 0.60
C VAL A 112 -20.02 -13.54 -0.79
N MET A 113 -19.20 -12.49 -0.94
CA MET A 113 -18.94 -11.84 -2.22
C MET A 113 -18.06 -12.67 -3.18
N GLU A 114 -18.42 -12.63 -4.46
CA GLU A 114 -17.59 -13.15 -5.54
C GLU A 114 -16.29 -12.34 -5.69
N VAL A 115 -15.18 -13.02 -5.95
CA VAL A 115 -13.84 -12.43 -6.04
C VAL A 115 -13.75 -11.39 -7.16
N GLU A 116 -14.40 -11.62 -8.30
CA GLU A 116 -14.42 -10.70 -9.45
C GLU A 116 -15.12 -9.38 -9.09
N LEU A 117 -16.21 -9.44 -8.33
CA LEU A 117 -16.95 -8.28 -7.83
C LEU A 117 -16.11 -7.49 -6.81
N LEU A 118 -15.46 -8.19 -5.88
CA LEU A 118 -14.58 -7.58 -4.89
C LEU A 118 -13.41 -6.84 -5.56
N ARG A 119 -12.83 -7.45 -6.59
CA ARG A 119 -11.76 -6.86 -7.41
C ARG A 119 -12.23 -5.61 -8.16
N ARG A 120 -13.42 -5.63 -8.77
CA ARG A 120 -13.99 -4.45 -9.46
C ARG A 120 -14.30 -3.30 -8.51
N CYS A 121 -14.95 -3.58 -7.37
CA CYS A 121 -15.28 -2.57 -6.38
C CYS A 121 -14.00 -1.93 -5.81
N PHE A 122 -13.00 -2.74 -5.47
CA PHE A 122 -11.74 -2.25 -4.94
C PHE A 122 -10.93 -1.48 -5.98
N GLY A 123 -10.87 -1.95 -7.22
CA GLY A 123 -10.22 -1.23 -8.33
C GLY A 123 -10.89 0.13 -8.59
N GLY A 124 -12.22 0.18 -8.57
CA GLY A 124 -12.97 1.44 -8.68
C GLY A 124 -12.67 2.39 -7.52
N PHE A 125 -12.64 1.89 -6.29
CA PHE A 125 -12.26 2.67 -5.11
C PHE A 125 -10.85 3.28 -5.24
N LEU A 126 -9.86 2.51 -5.71
CA LEU A 126 -8.51 3.01 -5.93
C LEU A 126 -8.44 4.09 -7.01
N ILE A 127 -9.20 3.94 -8.11
CA ILE A 127 -9.26 4.97 -9.16
C ILE A 127 -9.87 6.26 -8.61
N ILE A 128 -10.92 6.15 -7.79
CA ILE A 128 -11.57 7.31 -7.16
C ILE A 128 -10.62 8.00 -6.20
N ILE A 129 -9.98 7.26 -5.28
CA ILE A 129 -9.02 7.83 -4.32
C ILE A 129 -7.83 8.43 -5.06
N GLY A 130 -7.25 7.72 -6.02
CA GLY A 130 -6.13 8.23 -6.82
C GLY A 130 -6.50 9.48 -7.61
N GLY A 131 -7.71 9.54 -8.16
CA GLY A 131 -8.24 10.75 -8.81
C GLY A 131 -8.45 11.88 -7.81
N MET A 132 -9.05 11.60 -6.66
CA MET A 132 -9.25 12.59 -5.60
C MET A 132 -7.92 13.14 -5.08
N GLU A 133 -6.87 12.34 -4.98
CA GLU A 133 -5.57 12.81 -4.50
C GLU A 133 -4.83 13.61 -5.57
N LEU A 134 -4.97 13.24 -6.85
CA LEU A 134 -4.33 13.95 -7.97
C LEU A 134 -5.02 15.30 -8.28
N PHE A 135 -6.34 15.37 -8.09
CA PHE A 135 -7.15 16.57 -8.36
C PHE A 135 -7.56 17.32 -7.08
N GLY A 136 -7.32 16.74 -5.91
CA GLY A 136 -7.56 17.29 -4.59
C GLY A 136 -6.52 18.35 -4.26
N LYS A 137 -6.79 19.56 -4.76
CA LYS A 137 -6.16 20.82 -4.35
C LYS A 137 -5.80 20.79 -2.87
N GLU A 138 -4.50 20.90 -2.55
CA GLU A 138 -3.99 20.99 -1.18
C GLU A 138 -4.83 21.99 -0.37
N ARG A 139 -5.67 21.48 0.53
CA ARG A 139 -6.26 22.32 1.58
C ARG A 139 -5.20 22.47 2.67
N GLY A 140 -4.17 23.23 2.33
CA GLY A 140 -3.26 23.80 3.31
C GLY A 140 -4.03 24.72 4.25
N GLY A 141 -3.70 24.64 5.54
CA GLY A 141 -4.02 25.65 6.54
C GLY A 141 -5.35 25.46 7.26
N GLN A 142 -5.32 24.73 8.37
CA GLN A 142 -6.03 25.20 9.57
C GLN A 142 -5.00 25.40 10.67
N GLU A 143 -4.41 26.59 10.63
CA GLU A 143 -4.04 27.30 11.85
C GLU A 143 -5.30 27.37 12.73
N SER A 144 -5.18 27.06 14.02
CA SER A 144 -6.18 27.49 14.99
C SER A 144 -5.47 28.16 16.18
N PRO A 145 -5.95 29.33 16.61
CA PRO A 145 -5.16 30.34 17.30
C PRO A 145 -5.12 30.12 18.82
N ALA A 146 -4.13 30.82 19.41
CA ALA A 146 -3.86 31.12 20.81
C ALA A 146 -4.90 30.73 21.88
#